data_AF-A0A916W1X0-F1
#
_entry.id   AF-A0A916W1X0-F1
#
_cell.length_a   1.000
_cell.length_b   1.000
_cell.length_c   1.000
_cell.angle_alpha   90.00
_cell.angle_beta   90.00
_cell.angle_gamma   90.00
#
_symmetry.space_group_name_H-M   'P 1'
#
loop_
_entity.id
_entity.type
_entity.pdbx_description
1 polymer ?
#
loop_
_entity_poly.entity_id
_entity_poly.type
_entity_poly.pdbx_seq_one_letter_code
_entity_poly.pdbx_strand_id
1 'polypeptide(L)'
;MHKKVVSALIIAMLASPAIAQQADQDVTGFSSADRQAMEQCTNHARLVESQTQALNDAGQAVPEDMPRSLADCIGVASNICQEQPGGASTIGIVDCLARETAWWDGLLNSHYQDLLATNDPEPADGLRKAQRAWMAFRDADCAFQYSVWGEGSMRSIAGASCTLDHTARRAIDLEALLATH
;
A
#
# COMPACT_ATOMS: atom_id res chain seq x y z
N MET A 1 -66.68 19.08 1.48
CA MET A 1 -66.83 19.43 2.91
C MET A 1 -66.71 18.14 3.71
N HIS A 2 -65.60 17.95 4.47
CA HIS A 2 -65.58 17.78 5.94
C HIS A 2 -66.09 16.40 6.42
N LYS A 3 -65.40 15.55 7.21
CA LYS A 3 -64.21 15.63 8.10
C LYS A 3 -63.71 14.16 8.31
N LYS A 4 -62.39 13.88 8.29
CA LYS A 4 -61.46 13.61 9.43
C LYS A 4 -62.01 12.55 10.40
N VAL A 5 -61.29 11.47 10.76
CA VAL A 5 -60.17 11.45 11.71
C VAL A 5 -59.50 10.05 11.68
N VAL A 6 -58.18 9.99 11.50
CA VAL A 6 -57.33 9.02 12.22
C VAL A 6 -56.12 9.81 12.74
N SER A 7 -56.03 9.86 14.07
CA SER A 7 -55.06 10.57 14.92
C SER A 7 -53.63 10.06 14.76
N ALA A 8 -52.68 11.00 14.67
CA ALA A 8 -51.65 11.34 15.68
C ALA A 8 -50.51 10.30 15.80
N LEU A 9 -49.35 10.56 15.19
CA LEU A 9 -48.23 11.36 15.72
C LEU A 9 -47.47 10.63 16.84
N ILE A 10 -46.43 9.87 16.45
CA ILE A 10 -45.22 9.70 17.25
C ILE A 10 -44.02 9.90 16.32
N ILE A 11 -43.41 11.07 16.47
CA ILE A 11 -42.03 11.35 16.06
C ILE A 11 -41.14 10.50 16.96
N ALA A 12 -40.32 9.64 16.37
CA ALA A 12 -39.13 9.11 17.02
C ALA A 12 -37.93 9.42 16.13
N MET A 13 -37.51 10.69 16.13
CA MET A 13 -36.09 11.00 16.03
C MET A 13 -35.46 10.52 17.33
N LEU A 14 -34.81 9.36 17.31
CA LEU A 14 -33.69 9.08 18.21
C LEU A 14 -32.68 8.24 17.44
N ALA A 15 -31.51 8.85 17.33
CA ALA A 15 -30.28 8.23 16.89
C ALA A 15 -30.05 6.88 17.59
N SER A 16 -29.42 5.97 16.86
CA SER A 16 -28.77 4.80 17.43
C SER A 16 -27.60 4.45 16.51
N PRO A 17 -26.52 3.95 17.09
CA PRO A 17 -25.35 4.78 17.32
C PRO A 17 -24.31 4.57 16.21
N ALA A 18 -23.28 5.41 16.26
CA ALA A 18 -21.91 5.14 15.85
C ALA A 18 -21.72 3.92 14.95
N ILE A 19 -21.27 4.20 13.71
CA ILE A 19 -20.36 3.32 12.97
C ILE A 19 -19.51 2.60 14.00
N ALA A 20 -19.70 1.29 14.13
CA ALA A 20 -18.84 0.47 14.93
C ALA A 20 -17.43 0.74 14.41
N GLN A 21 -16.66 1.50 15.19
CA GLN A 21 -15.21 1.52 15.14
C GLN A 21 -14.81 0.05 15.23
N GLN A 22 -14.61 -0.57 14.07
CA GLN A 22 -13.84 -1.79 13.99
C GLN A 22 -12.47 -1.41 14.49
N ALA A 23 -12.08 -2.11 15.55
CA ALA A 23 -10.85 -1.93 16.29
C ALA A 23 -9.66 -1.71 15.34
N ASP A 24 -9.20 -0.47 15.25
CA ASP A 24 -7.98 -0.07 14.53
C ASP A 24 -6.75 -0.35 15.41
N GLN A 25 -6.65 -1.60 15.84
CA GLN A 25 -5.52 -2.15 16.61
C GLN A 25 -5.11 -3.46 15.91
N ASP A 26 -4.74 -3.37 14.64
CA ASP A 26 -3.95 -4.43 14.02
C ASP A 26 -2.46 -4.11 14.21
N VAL A 27 -1.66 -5.15 14.40
CA VAL A 27 -0.42 -5.17 15.19
C VAL A 27 0.79 -4.49 14.51
N THR A 28 0.57 -3.55 13.58
CA THR A 28 1.64 -2.94 12.76
C THR A 28 1.66 -1.41 12.73
N GLY A 29 0.78 -0.72 13.46
CA GLY A 29 0.75 0.75 13.46
C GLY A 29 0.33 1.36 12.12
N PHE A 30 -0.13 0.55 11.16
CA PHE A 30 -0.72 0.97 9.91
C PHE A 30 -2.15 1.46 10.16
N SER A 31 -2.37 2.77 10.06
CA SER A 31 -3.67 3.36 10.35
C SER A 31 -4.66 3.14 9.21
N SER A 32 -5.96 3.23 9.52
CA SER A 32 -7.02 3.30 8.49
C SER A 32 -6.79 4.42 7.45
N ALA A 33 -6.13 5.53 7.83
CA ALA A 33 -5.75 6.60 6.90
C ALA A 33 -4.62 6.16 5.95
N ASP A 34 -3.59 5.46 6.47
CA ASP A 34 -2.50 4.92 5.65
C ASP A 34 -3.07 3.92 4.61
N ARG A 35 -3.98 3.05 5.05
CA ARG A 35 -4.70 2.10 4.18
C ARG A 35 -5.44 2.81 3.07
N GLN A 36 -6.25 3.81 3.43
CA GLN A 36 -7.04 4.55 2.47
C GLN A 36 -6.16 5.24 1.42
N ALA A 37 -5.06 5.88 1.84
CA ALA A 37 -4.13 6.54 0.93
C ALA A 37 -3.49 5.57 -0.06
N MET A 38 -3.03 4.40 0.43
CA MET A 38 -2.42 3.38 -0.42
C MET A 38 -3.44 2.73 -1.38
N GLU A 39 -4.65 2.43 -0.91
CA GLU A 39 -5.72 1.91 -1.75
C GLU A 39 -6.09 2.90 -2.85
N GLN A 40 -6.25 4.18 -2.51
CA GLN A 40 -6.54 5.23 -3.49
C GLN A 40 -5.45 5.34 -4.55
N CYS A 41 -4.17 5.41 -4.13
CA CYS A 41 -3.06 5.52 -5.07
C CYS A 41 -2.97 4.31 -5.99
N THR A 42 -2.95 3.10 -5.41
CA THR A 42 -2.74 1.87 -6.20
C THR A 42 -3.91 1.57 -7.12
N ASN A 43 -5.16 1.87 -6.72
CA ASN A 43 -6.31 1.76 -7.59
C ASN A 43 -6.25 2.76 -8.76
N HIS A 44 -5.84 4.01 -8.50
CA HIS A 44 -5.66 4.98 -9.57
C HIS A 44 -4.57 4.54 -10.57
N ALA A 45 -3.42 4.12 -10.07
CA ALA A 45 -2.31 3.64 -10.90
C ALA A 45 -2.74 2.48 -11.82
N ARG A 46 -3.47 1.48 -11.30
CA ARG A 46 -4.01 0.36 -12.11
C ARG A 46 -5.01 0.84 -13.17
N LEU A 47 -5.84 1.82 -12.83
CA LEU A 47 -6.79 2.41 -13.79
C LEU A 47 -6.04 3.13 -14.92
N VAL A 48 -4.97 3.85 -14.61
CA VAL A 48 -4.14 4.54 -15.62
C VAL A 48 -3.40 3.53 -16.49
N GLU A 49 -2.80 2.50 -15.89
CA GLU A 49 -2.09 1.45 -16.63
C GLU A 49 -3.02 0.72 -17.60
N SER A 50 -4.22 0.32 -17.16
CA SER A 50 -5.22 -0.33 -18.02
C SER A 50 -5.74 0.56 -19.15
N GLN A 51 -5.66 1.89 -19.01
CA GLN A 51 -6.14 2.86 -19.99
C GLN A 51 -5.00 3.52 -20.79
N THR A 52 -3.74 3.16 -20.57
CA THR A 52 -2.58 3.86 -21.14
C THR A 52 -2.65 3.95 -22.67
N GLN A 53 -3.07 2.88 -23.36
CA GLN A 53 -3.25 2.91 -24.80
C GLN A 53 -4.34 3.90 -25.24
N ALA A 54 -5.50 3.90 -24.56
CA ALA A 54 -6.60 4.80 -24.87
C ALA A 54 -6.25 6.28 -24.59
N LEU A 55 -5.50 6.56 -23.52
CA LEU A 55 -5.02 7.90 -23.18
C LEU A 55 -4.03 8.42 -24.23
N ASN A 56 -3.11 7.56 -24.67
CA ASN A 56 -2.16 7.88 -25.75
C ASN A 56 -2.89 8.20 -27.06
N ASP A 57 -3.86 7.36 -27.44
CA ASP A 57 -4.65 7.53 -28.67
C ASP A 57 -5.51 8.81 -28.62
N ALA A 58 -5.99 9.19 -27.44
CA ALA A 58 -6.76 10.42 -27.23
C ALA A 58 -5.89 11.69 -27.13
N GLY A 59 -4.54 11.56 -27.12
CA GLY A 59 -3.62 12.67 -26.89
C GLY A 59 -3.81 13.34 -25.52
N GLN A 60 -4.34 12.62 -24.54
CA GLN A 60 -4.58 13.12 -23.19
C GLN A 60 -3.36 12.84 -22.32
N ALA A 61 -2.76 13.90 -21.78
CA ALA A 61 -1.70 13.76 -20.79
C ALA A 61 -2.29 13.48 -19.42
N VAL A 62 -1.75 12.49 -18.70
CA VAL A 62 -1.99 12.33 -17.27
C VAL A 62 -1.29 13.49 -16.54
N PRO A 63 -1.99 14.25 -15.67
CA PRO A 63 -1.37 15.30 -14.88
C PRO A 63 -0.13 14.80 -14.11
N GLU A 64 0.91 15.63 -14.00
CA GLU A 64 2.19 15.24 -13.39
C GLU A 64 2.07 14.86 -11.91
N ASP A 65 1.02 15.32 -11.23
CA ASP A 65 0.73 15.09 -9.81
C ASP A 65 -0.06 13.80 -9.54
N MET A 66 -0.43 13.05 -10.59
CA MET A 66 -1.19 11.80 -10.46
C MET A 66 -0.30 10.56 -10.68
N PRO A 67 -0.50 9.46 -9.92
CA PRO A 67 0.32 8.25 -10.07
C PRO A 67 0.03 7.58 -11.42
N ARG A 68 1.06 7.42 -12.25
CA ARG A 68 0.97 6.81 -13.58
C ARG A 68 1.24 5.30 -13.55
N SER A 69 1.94 4.84 -12.51
CA SER A 69 2.28 3.45 -12.27
C SER A 69 2.23 3.14 -10.78
N LEU A 70 2.18 1.85 -10.42
CA LEU A 70 2.25 1.44 -9.01
C LEU A 70 3.53 1.91 -8.33
N ALA A 71 4.62 2.10 -9.08
CA ALA A 71 5.88 2.60 -8.54
C ALA A 71 5.76 4.05 -8.04
N ASP A 72 4.85 4.85 -8.59
CA ASP A 72 4.59 6.23 -8.14
C ASP A 72 3.87 6.25 -6.78
N CYS A 73 3.32 5.11 -6.32
CA CYS A 73 2.71 4.99 -5.01
C CYS A 73 3.71 4.70 -3.88
N ILE A 74 4.98 4.43 -4.21
CA ILE A 74 6.03 4.21 -3.21
C ILE A 74 6.31 5.53 -2.50
N GLY A 75 6.14 5.55 -1.19
CA GLY A 75 6.33 6.71 -0.32
C GLY A 75 5.03 7.41 0.07
N VAL A 76 3.87 7.05 -0.51
CA VAL A 76 2.61 7.81 -0.28
C VAL A 76 2.21 7.81 1.20
N ALA A 77 2.05 6.63 1.81
CA ALA A 77 1.66 6.55 3.22
C ALA A 77 2.77 7.03 4.16
N SER A 78 4.03 6.69 3.86
CA SER A 78 5.15 7.11 4.70
C SER A 78 5.36 8.64 4.68
N ASN A 79 5.08 9.33 3.58
CA ASN A 79 5.12 10.80 3.51
C ASN A 79 4.00 11.43 4.33
N ILE A 80 2.75 10.95 4.19
CA ILE A 80 1.60 11.44 4.99
C ILE A 80 1.85 11.22 6.48
N CYS A 81 2.39 10.07 6.85
CA CYS A 81 2.75 9.74 8.24
C CYS A 81 3.84 10.69 8.79
N GLN A 82 4.82 11.08 7.99
CA GLN A 82 5.91 11.97 8.41
C GLN A 82 5.44 13.41 8.72
N GLU A 83 4.31 13.84 8.13
CA GLU A 83 3.69 15.15 8.41
C GLU A 83 2.98 15.19 9.78
N GLN A 84 2.75 14.04 10.40
CA GLN A 84 2.11 13.95 11.72
C GLN A 84 3.09 14.30 12.86
N PRO A 85 2.58 14.73 14.03
CA PRO A 85 3.43 14.99 15.20
C PRO A 85 4.34 13.80 15.54
N GLY A 86 5.65 14.06 15.58
CA GLY A 86 6.67 13.02 15.84
C GLY A 86 7.15 12.25 14.60
N GLY A 87 6.41 12.31 13.49
CA GLY A 87 6.71 11.61 12.23
C GLY A 87 8.01 12.09 11.57
N ALA A 88 8.37 13.36 11.73
CA ALA A 88 9.61 13.93 11.18
C ALA A 88 10.89 13.61 11.99
N SER A 89 10.78 12.94 13.14
CA SER A 89 11.95 12.48 13.91
C SER A 89 12.58 11.27 13.22
N THR A 90 13.87 10.96 13.45
CA THR A 90 14.49 9.78 12.83
C THR A 90 13.73 8.48 13.15
N ILE A 91 13.28 8.32 14.39
CA ILE A 91 12.49 7.16 14.81
C ILE A 91 11.12 7.18 14.11
N GLY A 92 10.46 8.35 14.08
CA GLY A 92 9.19 8.52 13.38
C GLY A 92 9.27 8.20 11.89
N ILE A 93 10.33 8.63 11.20
CA ILE A 93 10.55 8.33 9.79
C ILE A 93 10.70 6.82 9.58
N VAL A 94 11.50 6.15 10.41
CA VAL A 94 11.67 4.69 10.34
C VAL A 94 10.33 3.96 10.56
N ASP A 95 9.54 4.41 11.54
CA ASP A 95 8.22 3.85 11.81
C ASP A 95 7.26 4.07 10.63
N CYS A 96 7.25 5.27 10.03
CA CYS A 96 6.44 5.59 8.86
C CYS A 96 6.81 4.73 7.65
N LEU A 97 8.11 4.54 7.39
CA LEU A 97 8.60 3.64 6.31
C LEU A 97 8.21 2.18 6.58
N ALA A 98 8.29 1.72 7.83
CA ALA A 98 7.91 0.36 8.20
C ALA A 98 6.41 0.10 8.03
N ARG A 99 5.54 1.08 8.34
CA ARG A 99 4.10 1.00 8.11
C ARG A 99 3.76 0.80 6.64
N GLU A 100 4.33 1.62 5.77
CA GLU A 100 4.11 1.46 4.34
C GLU A 100 4.72 0.16 3.80
N THR A 101 5.88 -0.26 4.33
CA THR A 101 6.48 -1.56 3.99
C THR A 101 5.53 -2.70 4.29
N ALA A 102 4.80 -2.67 5.43
CA ALA A 102 3.83 -3.71 5.78
C ALA A 102 2.66 -3.79 4.80
N TRP A 103 2.22 -2.66 4.23
CA TRP A 103 1.21 -2.65 3.18
C TRP A 103 1.71 -3.34 1.90
N TRP A 104 2.90 -2.95 1.43
CA TRP A 104 3.51 -3.55 0.24
C TRP A 104 3.83 -5.03 0.44
N ASP A 105 4.26 -5.43 1.64
CA ASP A 105 4.50 -6.83 1.99
C ASP A 105 3.20 -7.65 1.96
N GLY A 106 2.08 -7.06 2.39
CA GLY A 106 0.76 -7.67 2.25
C GLY A 106 0.40 -7.98 0.79
N LEU A 107 0.58 -7.00 -0.11
CA LEU A 107 0.38 -7.19 -1.56
C LEU A 107 1.34 -8.23 -2.13
N LEU A 108 2.63 -8.14 -1.81
CA LEU A 108 3.65 -9.08 -2.23
C LEU A 108 3.27 -10.52 -1.86
N ASN A 109 2.89 -10.76 -0.60
CA ASN A 109 2.53 -12.09 -0.14
C ASN A 109 1.25 -12.58 -0.81
N SER A 110 0.26 -11.72 -1.02
CA SER A 110 -0.96 -12.08 -1.77
C SER A 110 -0.61 -12.53 -3.19
N HIS A 111 0.10 -11.69 -3.96
CA HIS A 111 0.47 -12.00 -5.34
C HIS A 111 1.36 -13.25 -5.43
N TYR A 112 2.26 -13.44 -4.46
CA TYR A 112 3.07 -14.64 -4.35
C TYR A 112 2.22 -15.90 -4.18
N GLN A 113 1.23 -15.89 -3.29
CA GLN A 113 0.33 -17.04 -3.10
C GLN A 113 -0.52 -17.30 -4.33
N ASP A 114 -1.04 -16.26 -4.98
CA ASP A 114 -1.84 -16.39 -6.20
C ASP A 114 -1.01 -17.04 -7.31
N LEU A 115 0.22 -16.58 -7.55
CA LEU A 115 1.13 -17.18 -8.52
C LEU A 115 1.47 -18.63 -8.20
N LEU A 116 1.64 -18.98 -6.91
CA LEU A 116 1.87 -20.38 -6.52
C LEU A 116 0.64 -21.26 -6.77
N ALA A 117 -0.57 -20.71 -6.66
CA ALA A 117 -1.81 -21.43 -6.86
C ALA A 117 -2.18 -21.60 -8.34
N THR A 118 -1.80 -20.65 -9.20
CA THR A 118 -2.14 -20.67 -10.63
C THR A 118 -1.13 -21.40 -11.50
N ASN A 119 0.12 -21.55 -11.04
CA ASN A 119 1.18 -22.21 -11.82
C ASN A 119 1.26 -23.72 -11.57
N ASP A 120 1.71 -24.45 -12.60
CA ASP A 120 2.11 -25.85 -12.49
C ASP A 120 3.25 -26.04 -11.47
N PRO A 121 3.47 -27.27 -10.95
CA PRO A 121 4.45 -27.52 -9.89
C PRO A 121 5.88 -27.03 -10.18
N GLU A 122 6.36 -27.14 -11.43
CA GLU A 122 7.73 -26.77 -11.80
C GLU A 122 7.94 -25.25 -11.79
N PRO A 123 7.12 -24.42 -12.48
CA PRO A 123 7.21 -22.95 -12.33
C PRO A 123 6.99 -22.47 -10.90
N ALA A 124 6.09 -23.10 -10.13
CA ALA A 124 5.86 -22.78 -8.73
C ALA A 124 7.12 -23.02 -7.86
N ASP A 125 7.85 -24.12 -8.08
CA ASP A 125 9.13 -24.37 -7.41
C ASP A 125 10.21 -23.35 -7.80
N GLY A 126 10.23 -22.97 -9.09
CA GLY A 126 11.05 -21.87 -9.60
C GLY A 126 10.77 -20.56 -8.86
N LEU A 127 9.48 -20.20 -8.70
CA LEU A 127 9.05 -19.01 -7.98
C LEU A 127 9.44 -19.06 -6.49
N ARG A 128 9.27 -20.20 -5.81
CA ARG A 128 9.73 -20.37 -4.41
C ARG A 128 11.23 -20.11 -4.28
N LYS A 129 12.04 -20.62 -5.22
CA LYS A 129 13.49 -20.40 -5.24
C LYS A 129 13.83 -18.94 -5.49
N ALA A 130 13.18 -18.30 -6.47
CA ALA A 130 13.38 -16.90 -6.78
C ALA A 130 13.03 -16.00 -5.59
N GLN A 131 11.90 -16.25 -4.91
CA GLN A 131 11.47 -15.47 -3.76
C GLN A 131 12.45 -15.56 -2.57
N ARG A 132 12.98 -16.75 -2.28
CA ARG A 132 14.01 -16.92 -1.23
C ARG A 132 15.31 -16.19 -1.57
N ALA A 133 15.75 -16.27 -2.82
CA ALA A 133 16.94 -15.56 -3.27
C ALA A 133 16.75 -14.03 -3.21
N TRP A 134 15.57 -13.55 -3.59
CA TRP A 134 15.21 -12.14 -3.48
C TRP A 134 15.24 -11.64 -2.04
N MET A 135 14.68 -12.37 -1.07
CA MET A 135 14.74 -11.97 0.34
C MET A 135 16.18 -11.83 0.84
N ALA A 136 17.04 -12.80 0.51
CA ALA A 136 18.47 -12.74 0.88
C ALA A 136 19.18 -11.55 0.22
N PHE A 137 18.86 -11.24 -1.04
CA PHE A 137 19.37 -10.06 -1.74
C PHE A 137 18.92 -8.77 -1.08
N ARG A 138 17.61 -8.59 -0.82
CA ARG A 138 17.06 -7.42 -0.13
C ARG A 138 17.76 -7.19 1.20
N ASP A 139 17.86 -8.22 2.03
CA ASP A 139 18.42 -8.10 3.37
C ASP A 139 19.92 -7.72 3.31
N ALA A 140 20.68 -8.30 2.37
CA ALA A 140 22.09 -7.97 2.17
C ALA A 140 22.27 -6.54 1.62
N ASP A 141 21.47 -6.13 0.64
CA ASP A 141 21.54 -4.80 0.04
C ASP A 141 21.15 -3.73 1.05
N CYS A 142 20.07 -3.92 1.80
CA CYS A 142 19.65 -2.94 2.81
C CYS A 142 20.58 -2.88 4.03
N ALA A 143 21.25 -3.99 4.38
CA ALA A 143 22.34 -3.95 5.36
C ALA A 143 23.55 -3.16 4.83
N PHE A 144 23.89 -3.30 3.54
CA PHE A 144 24.92 -2.49 2.91
C PHE A 144 24.53 -1.00 2.89
N GLN A 145 23.32 -0.67 2.45
CA GLN A 145 22.81 0.71 2.42
C GLN A 145 22.84 1.34 3.81
N TYR A 146 22.45 0.59 4.85
CA TYR A 146 22.62 1.03 6.24
C TYR A 146 24.08 1.34 6.58
N SER A 147 25.01 0.45 6.21
CA SER A 147 26.43 0.59 6.57
C SER A 147 27.14 1.77 5.90
N VAL A 148 26.73 2.17 4.69
CA VAL A 148 27.33 3.28 3.93
C VAL A 148 27.25 4.62 4.68
N TRP A 149 26.23 4.78 5.53
CA TRP A 149 26.04 6.01 6.32
C TRP A 149 26.90 6.10 7.58
N GLY A 150 27.70 5.06 7.89
CA GLY A 150 28.64 5.07 9.00
C GLY A 150 27.96 5.27 10.37
N GLU A 151 28.44 6.24 11.14
CA GLU A 151 27.91 6.57 12.46
C GLU A 151 26.76 7.60 12.37
N GLY A 152 25.74 7.44 13.22
CA GLY A 152 24.59 8.35 13.30
C GLY A 152 23.23 7.66 13.19
N SER A 153 22.15 8.43 13.21
CA SER A 153 20.77 7.92 13.13
C SER A 153 20.25 7.79 11.69
N MET A 154 20.83 8.52 10.74
CA MET A 154 20.44 8.50 9.31
C MET A 154 20.57 7.12 8.66
N ARG A 155 21.53 6.29 9.11
CA ARG A 155 21.67 4.90 8.65
C ARG A 155 20.38 4.09 8.80
N SER A 156 19.62 4.32 9.87
CA SER A 156 18.36 3.61 10.11
C SER A 156 17.30 3.99 9.08
N ILE A 157 17.24 5.27 8.68
CA ILE A 157 16.34 5.74 7.62
C ILE A 157 16.75 5.12 6.28
N ALA A 158 18.04 5.09 5.98
CA ALA A 158 18.54 4.51 4.73
C ALA A 158 18.20 3.01 4.59
N GLY A 159 18.44 2.23 5.65
CA GLY A 159 18.07 0.81 5.66
C GLY A 159 16.56 0.58 5.55
N ALA A 160 15.75 1.38 6.26
CA ALA A 160 14.29 1.28 6.20
C ALA A 160 13.74 1.68 4.82
N SER A 161 14.26 2.75 4.22
CA SER A 161 13.86 3.21 2.88
C SER A 161 14.23 2.19 1.80
N CYS A 162 15.41 1.58 1.90
CA CYS A 162 15.79 0.46 1.04
C CYS A 162 14.81 -0.71 1.15
N THR A 163 14.42 -1.06 2.38
CA THR A 163 13.50 -2.19 2.62
C THR A 163 12.12 -1.91 2.02
N LEU A 164 11.61 -0.68 2.16
CA LEU A 164 10.37 -0.24 1.53
C LEU A 164 10.43 -0.38 0.00
N ASP A 165 11.44 0.21 -0.63
CA ASP A 165 11.56 0.23 -2.11
C ASP A 165 11.65 -1.19 -2.69
N HIS A 166 12.51 -2.06 -2.12
CA HIS A 166 12.60 -3.46 -2.58
C HIS A 166 11.29 -4.23 -2.41
N THR A 167 10.62 -4.05 -1.27
CA THR A 167 9.38 -4.76 -0.98
C THR A 167 8.26 -4.32 -1.93
N ALA A 168 8.13 -3.01 -2.15
CA ALA A 168 7.16 -2.46 -3.08
C ALA A 168 7.41 -2.91 -4.52
N ARG A 169 8.65 -2.79 -5.01
CA ARG A 169 9.02 -3.25 -6.36
C ARG A 169 8.75 -4.73 -6.55
N ARG A 170 9.05 -5.56 -5.55
CA ARG A 170 8.75 -6.98 -5.64
C ARG A 170 7.25 -7.27 -5.68
N ALA A 171 6.44 -6.53 -4.92
CA ALA A 171 4.98 -6.64 -4.99
C ALA A 171 4.47 -6.32 -6.41
N ILE A 172 5.01 -5.27 -7.03
CA ILE A 172 4.70 -4.82 -8.40
C ILE A 172 5.15 -5.85 -9.44
N ASP A 173 6.36 -6.39 -9.32
CA ASP A 173 6.87 -7.42 -10.23
C ASP A 173 5.97 -8.67 -10.24
N LEU A 174 5.52 -9.11 -9.05
CA LEU A 174 4.64 -10.26 -8.92
C LEU A 174 3.23 -9.96 -9.46
N GLU A 175 2.72 -8.74 -9.27
CA GLU A 175 1.46 -8.30 -9.88
C GLU A 175 1.53 -8.32 -11.41
N ALA A 176 2.63 -7.83 -11.98
CA ALA A 176 2.85 -7.85 -13.42
C ALA A 176 2.88 -9.28 -13.99
N LEU A 177 3.47 -10.23 -13.26
CA LEU A 177 3.44 -11.65 -13.65
C LEU A 177 2.01 -12.20 -13.67
N LEU A 178 1.18 -11.86 -12.68
CA LEU A 178 -0.23 -12.28 -12.64
C LEU A 178 -1.02 -11.78 -13.85
N ALA A 179 -0.74 -10.56 -14.33
CA ALA A 179 -1.41 -9.99 -15.50
C ALA A 179 -1.06 -10.67 -16.83
N THR A 180 -0.01 -11.52 -16.86
CA THR A 180 0.45 -12.23 -18.06
C THR A 180 -0.06 -13.67 -18.18
N HIS A 181 -0.81 -14.15 -17.19
CA HIS A 181 -1.41 -15.49 -17.13
C HIS A 181 -2.92 -15.44 -17.33
#